data_AF-A0A7V4SMB1-F1
#
_entry.id   AF-A0A7V4SMB1-F1
#
_cell.length_a   1.000
_cell.length_b   1.000
_cell.length_c   1.000
_cell.angle_alpha   90.00
_cell.angle_beta   90.00
_cell.angle_gamma   90.00
#
_symmetry.space_group_name_H-M   'P 1'
#
loop_
_entity.id
_entity.type
_entity.pdbx_description
1 polymer ?
#
loop_
_entity_poly.entity_id
_entity_poly.type
_entity_poly.pdbx_seq_one_letter_code
_entity_poly.pdbx_strand_id
1 'polypeptide(L)'
;MKKAVPVLFALALAPAWTFAQTAPASEKPKPPERPPIKALYEGKSAEAAAQALVDQALKISQNDPWVTLTAARVLYLGGNKAAGQALVDKLSGASLDGESLLVIAGMYAQAGEFDRAEPYLRRALVDEDPDTVVQVAALYLAHGDRAKGEEALAKIFSRPDSDPETLLKAAAGFLKVGN
;
A
#
# COMPACT_ATOMS: atom_id res chain seq x y z
N MET A 1 12.93 26.02 -83.75
CA MET A 1 11.61 26.00 -84.44
C MET A 1 10.57 26.50 -83.43
N LYS A 2 10.15 27.77 -83.53
CA LYS A 2 8.85 28.23 -84.09
C LYS A 2 7.66 27.61 -83.33
N LYS A 3 7.14 28.24 -82.28
CA LYS A 3 6.09 29.31 -82.22
C LYS A 3 4.66 28.81 -82.46
N ALA A 4 3.76 29.33 -81.59
CA ALA A 4 2.30 29.50 -81.70
C ALA A 4 1.42 28.31 -81.26
N VAL A 5 0.28 28.45 -80.58
CA VAL A 5 -0.57 29.57 -80.05
C VAL A 5 -1.62 28.91 -79.08
N PRO A 6 -2.34 29.66 -78.23
CA PRO A 6 -2.86 29.21 -76.94
C PRO A 6 -4.31 28.71 -77.00
N VAL A 7 -4.77 28.03 -75.93
CA VAL A 7 -6.20 27.80 -75.68
C VAL A 7 -6.55 28.24 -74.26
N LEU A 8 -7.55 29.12 -74.21
CA LEU A 8 -8.14 29.71 -73.02
C LEU A 8 -8.72 28.63 -72.10
N PHE A 9 -8.34 28.66 -70.82
CA PHE A 9 -9.14 28.03 -69.76
C PHE A 9 -10.15 29.05 -69.25
N ALA A 10 -11.43 28.77 -69.52
CA ALA A 10 -12.55 29.48 -68.94
C ALA A 10 -12.57 29.25 -67.42
N LEU A 11 -12.61 30.35 -66.65
CA LEU A 11 -12.96 30.32 -65.24
C LEU A 11 -14.42 29.86 -65.10
N ALA A 12 -14.63 28.63 -64.66
CA ALA A 12 -15.89 28.20 -64.09
C ALA A 12 -15.83 28.44 -62.57
N LEU A 13 -16.56 29.45 -62.10
CA LEU A 13 -16.92 29.63 -60.70
C LEU A 13 -17.83 28.47 -60.27
N ALA A 14 -17.26 27.47 -59.60
CA ALA A 14 -18.05 26.48 -58.87
C ALA A 14 -18.39 27.04 -57.48
N PRO A 15 -19.66 26.95 -57.02
CA PRO A 15 -20.03 27.41 -55.69
C PRO A 15 -19.34 26.56 -54.62
N ALA A 16 -18.67 27.24 -53.69
CA ALA A 16 -18.09 26.65 -52.49
C ALA A 16 -19.20 26.15 -51.56
N TRP A 17 -19.67 24.92 -51.79
CA TRP A 17 -20.37 24.15 -50.76
C TRP A 17 -19.31 23.42 -49.96
N THR A 18 -18.77 24.09 -48.94
CA THR A 18 -18.04 23.43 -47.87
C THR A 18 -19.01 22.48 -47.17
N PHE A 19 -19.01 21.21 -47.55
CA PHE A 19 -19.36 20.16 -46.61
C PHE A 19 -18.33 20.22 -45.50
N ALA A 20 -18.70 20.83 -44.38
CA ALA A 20 -17.99 20.64 -43.12
C ALA A 20 -18.10 19.14 -42.80
N GLN A 21 -17.10 18.38 -43.23
CA GLN A 21 -16.89 17.03 -42.73
C GLN A 21 -16.56 17.22 -41.25
N THR A 22 -17.56 17.00 -40.39
CA THR A 22 -17.35 16.94 -38.96
C THR A 22 -16.32 15.85 -38.73
N ALA A 23 -15.08 16.24 -38.47
CA ALA A 23 -14.06 15.32 -37.99
C ALA A 23 -14.69 14.60 -36.78
N PRO A 24 -14.71 13.25 -36.74
CA PRO A 24 -15.19 12.55 -35.57
C PRO A 24 -14.38 13.08 -34.38
N ALA A 25 -15.10 13.49 -33.33
CA ALA A 25 -14.48 13.92 -32.09
C ALA A 25 -13.38 12.93 -31.74
N SER A 26 -12.16 13.41 -31.55
CA SER A 26 -11.02 12.57 -31.16
C SER A 26 -11.41 11.81 -29.89
N GLU A 27 -11.83 10.56 -30.07
CA GLU A 27 -12.26 9.70 -28.98
C GLU A 27 -11.01 9.49 -28.14
N LYS A 28 -11.00 10.04 -26.92
CA LYS A 28 -9.89 9.82 -25.99
C LYS A 28 -9.73 8.31 -25.87
N PRO A 29 -8.52 7.76 -26.07
CA PRO A 29 -8.32 6.32 -26.02
C PRO A 29 -8.90 5.79 -24.71
N LYS A 30 -9.83 4.82 -24.83
CA LYS A 30 -10.40 4.12 -23.68
C LYS A 30 -9.23 3.64 -22.81
N PRO A 31 -9.21 3.93 -21.50
CA PRO A 31 -8.17 3.41 -20.64
C PRO A 31 -8.06 1.90 -20.84
N PRO A 32 -6.85 1.32 -20.88
CA PRO A 32 -6.70 -0.12 -21.09
C PRO A 32 -7.60 -0.87 -20.11
N GLU A 33 -8.43 -1.77 -20.62
CA GLU A 33 -9.36 -2.53 -19.80
C GLU A 33 -8.59 -3.31 -18.75
N ARG A 34 -8.93 -3.10 -17.48
CA ARG A 34 -8.32 -3.85 -16.38
C ARG A 34 -8.74 -5.31 -16.55
N PRO A 35 -7.83 -6.28 -16.36
CA PRO A 35 -8.22 -7.68 -16.38
C PRO A 35 -9.35 -7.89 -15.36
N PRO A 36 -10.37 -8.71 -15.68
CA PRO A 36 -11.39 -9.05 -14.71
C PRO A 36 -10.70 -9.64 -13.48
N ILE A 37 -11.07 -9.19 -12.26
CA ILE A 37 -10.39 -9.60 -11.01
C ILE A 37 -10.30 -11.12 -10.88
N LYS A 38 -11.33 -11.84 -11.38
CA LYS A 38 -11.36 -13.30 -11.44
C LYS A 38 -10.15 -13.91 -12.16
N ALA A 39 -9.70 -13.33 -13.27
CA ALA A 39 -8.54 -13.80 -14.04
C ALA A 39 -7.20 -13.62 -13.29
N LEU A 40 -7.17 -12.81 -12.22
CA LEU A 40 -5.95 -12.63 -11.43
C LEU A 40 -5.66 -13.83 -10.53
N TYR A 41 -6.68 -14.60 -10.11
CA TYR A 41 -6.52 -15.70 -9.16
C TYR A 41 -7.03 -17.06 -9.66
N GLU A 42 -7.96 -17.10 -10.60
CA GLU A 42 -8.58 -18.36 -11.05
C GLU A 42 -7.56 -19.30 -11.70
N GLY A 43 -7.50 -20.55 -11.22
CA GLY A 43 -6.62 -21.60 -11.76
C GLY A 43 -5.13 -21.41 -11.47
N LYS A 44 -4.73 -20.37 -10.73
CA LYS A 44 -3.34 -20.10 -10.36
C LYS A 44 -2.98 -20.75 -9.02
N SER A 45 -1.68 -20.90 -8.76
CA SER A 45 -1.20 -21.20 -7.41
C SER A 45 -1.51 -20.04 -6.46
N ALA A 46 -1.57 -20.33 -5.15
CA ALA A 46 -1.82 -19.30 -4.13
C ALA A 46 -0.82 -18.15 -4.21
N GLU A 47 0.46 -18.45 -4.43
CA GLU A 47 1.54 -17.46 -4.58
C GLU A 47 1.33 -16.57 -5.81
N ALA A 48 1.03 -17.16 -6.98
CA ALA A 48 0.81 -16.41 -8.21
C ALA A 48 -0.48 -15.58 -8.17
N ALA A 49 -1.53 -16.10 -7.52
CA ALA A 49 -2.76 -15.37 -7.27
C ALA A 49 -2.53 -14.17 -6.33
N ALA A 50 -1.83 -14.40 -5.20
CA ALA A 50 -1.52 -13.35 -4.23
C ALA A 50 -0.68 -12.24 -4.87
N GLN A 51 0.36 -12.59 -5.62
CA GLN A 51 1.19 -11.60 -6.31
C GLN A 51 0.36 -10.78 -7.31
N ALA A 52 -0.45 -11.42 -8.15
CA ALA A 52 -1.26 -10.73 -9.15
C ALA A 52 -2.31 -9.78 -8.52
N LEU A 53 -2.88 -10.17 -7.38
CA LEU A 53 -3.82 -9.33 -6.62
C LEU A 53 -3.11 -8.15 -5.95
N VAL A 54 -1.93 -8.38 -5.36
CA VAL A 54 -1.09 -7.33 -4.78
C VAL A 54 -0.67 -6.31 -5.84
N ASP A 55 -0.16 -6.76 -6.99
CA ASP A 55 0.25 -5.88 -8.08
C ASP A 55 -0.92 -5.00 -8.56
N GLN A 56 -2.11 -5.59 -8.67
CA GLN A 56 -3.32 -4.86 -9.03
C GLN A 56 -3.74 -3.87 -7.93
N ALA A 57 -3.64 -4.25 -6.65
CA ALA A 57 -3.97 -3.38 -5.52
C ALA A 57 -3.04 -2.15 -5.47
N LEU A 58 -1.73 -2.35 -5.58
CA LEU A 58 -0.73 -1.28 -5.60
C LEU A 58 -0.92 -0.33 -6.79
N LYS A 59 -1.31 -0.87 -7.95
CA LYS A 59 -1.63 -0.07 -9.13
C LYS A 59 -2.89 0.79 -8.93
N ILE A 60 -3.92 0.25 -8.28
CA ILE A 60 -5.16 0.98 -7.99
C ILE A 60 -4.91 2.08 -6.95
N SER A 61 -4.16 1.77 -5.90
CA SER A 61 -3.88 2.70 -4.81
C SER A 61 -2.77 3.71 -5.11
N GLN A 62 -2.13 3.62 -6.28
CA GLN A 62 -0.99 4.46 -6.66
C GLN A 62 0.16 4.38 -5.66
N ASN A 63 0.42 3.18 -5.12
CA ASN A 63 1.40 2.94 -4.06
C ASN A 63 1.14 3.73 -2.77
N ASP A 64 -0.13 3.90 -2.39
CA ASP A 64 -0.50 4.35 -1.05
C ASP A 64 0.31 3.59 0.03
N PRO A 65 0.93 4.28 1.00
CA PRO A 65 1.80 3.65 1.98
C PRO A 65 1.13 2.55 2.79
N TRP A 66 -0.13 2.73 3.19
CA TRP A 66 -0.88 1.75 3.96
C TRP A 66 -1.18 0.49 3.14
N VAL A 67 -1.60 0.67 1.88
CA VAL A 67 -1.79 -0.46 0.95
C VAL A 67 -0.47 -1.18 0.67
N THR A 68 0.62 -0.43 0.53
CA THR A 68 1.97 -0.98 0.33
C THR A 68 2.42 -1.83 1.51
N LEU A 69 2.16 -1.36 2.73
CA LEU A 69 2.48 -2.08 3.95
C LEU A 69 1.63 -3.33 4.14
N THR A 70 0.34 -3.25 3.84
CA THR A 70 -0.57 -4.41 3.86
C THR A 70 -0.13 -5.46 2.84
N ALA A 71 0.24 -5.04 1.63
CA ALA A 71 0.79 -5.91 0.60
C ALA A 71 2.10 -6.57 1.06
N ALA A 72 2.99 -5.81 1.73
CA ALA A 72 4.21 -6.34 2.32
C ALA A 72 3.90 -7.47 3.30
N ARG A 73 2.97 -7.25 4.23
CA ARG A 73 2.55 -8.25 5.21
C ARG A 73 1.98 -9.51 4.56
N VAL A 74 1.10 -9.36 3.56
CA VAL A 74 0.50 -10.49 2.84
C VAL A 74 1.58 -11.34 2.17
N LEU A 75 2.49 -10.73 1.43
CA LEU A 75 3.55 -11.48 0.74
C LEU A 75 4.55 -12.09 1.72
N TYR A 76 4.92 -11.36 2.77
CA TYR A 76 5.92 -11.79 3.74
C TYR A 76 5.43 -13.01 4.54
N LEU A 77 4.23 -12.92 5.11
CA LEU A 77 3.61 -14.01 5.88
C LEU A 77 3.12 -15.15 4.99
N GLY A 78 2.80 -14.86 3.72
CA GLY A 78 2.46 -15.84 2.70
C GLY A 78 3.64 -16.67 2.17
N GLY A 79 4.86 -16.46 2.70
CA GLY A 79 6.06 -17.23 2.36
C GLY A 79 6.98 -16.55 1.34
N ASN A 80 6.49 -15.55 0.59
CA ASN A 80 7.33 -14.73 -0.29
C ASN A 80 8.00 -13.58 0.48
N LYS A 81 8.87 -13.95 1.43
CA LYS A 81 9.59 -13.01 2.30
C LYS A 81 10.38 -11.95 1.53
N ALA A 82 10.99 -12.33 0.41
CA ALA A 82 11.75 -11.41 -0.42
C ALA A 82 10.89 -10.31 -1.04
N ALA A 83 9.73 -10.65 -1.61
CA ALA A 83 8.82 -9.66 -2.19
C ALA A 83 8.19 -8.77 -1.11
N GLY A 84 7.78 -9.37 0.02
CA GLY A 84 7.30 -8.61 1.17
C GLY A 84 8.36 -7.62 1.69
N GLN A 85 9.61 -8.06 1.80
CA GLN A 85 10.72 -7.20 2.22
C GLN A 85 10.93 -6.02 1.28
N ALA A 86 10.94 -6.27 -0.02
CA ALA A 86 11.12 -5.22 -1.02
C ALA A 86 10.04 -4.13 -0.93
N LEU A 87 8.82 -4.47 -0.50
CA LEU A 87 7.77 -3.48 -0.24
C LEU A 87 8.02 -2.66 1.03
N VAL A 88 8.51 -3.28 2.11
CA VAL A 88 8.94 -2.53 3.31
C VAL A 88 10.10 -1.60 2.97
N ASP A 89 11.07 -2.06 2.18
CA ASP A 89 12.23 -1.26 1.78
C ASP A 89 11.82 -0.06 0.92
N LYS A 90 10.77 -0.16 0.11
CA LYS A 90 10.22 0.99 -0.64
C LYS A 90 9.63 2.08 0.26
N LEU A 91 9.25 1.74 1.49
CA LEU A 91 8.79 2.69 2.50
C LEU A 91 9.95 3.31 3.28
N SER A 92 11.20 2.88 3.03
CA SER A 92 12.37 3.51 3.65
C SER A 92 12.52 4.95 3.16
N GLY A 93 12.54 5.90 4.10
CA GLY A 93 12.56 7.34 3.82
C GLY A 93 11.20 8.04 3.94
N ALA A 94 10.09 7.30 4.05
CA ALA A 94 8.82 7.87 4.49
C ALA A 94 8.81 8.05 6.01
N SER A 95 8.20 9.14 6.49
CA SER A 95 7.84 9.26 7.91
C SER A 95 6.67 8.33 8.18
N LEU A 96 6.95 7.18 8.77
CA LEU A 96 5.93 6.21 9.19
C LEU A 96 5.45 6.58 10.60
N ASP A 97 4.13 6.60 10.79
CA ASP A 97 3.51 6.75 12.09
C ASP A 97 3.66 5.48 12.96
N GLY A 98 3.30 5.60 14.23
CA GLY A 98 3.35 4.50 15.20
C GLY A 98 2.58 3.26 14.73
N GLU A 99 1.40 3.45 14.13
CA GLU A 99 0.56 2.37 13.60
C GLU A 99 1.25 1.62 12.45
N SER A 100 1.80 2.32 11.47
CA SER A 100 2.55 1.70 10.37
C SER A 100 3.79 0.94 10.88
N LEU A 101 4.50 1.50 11.88
CA LEU A 101 5.62 0.84 12.51
C LEU A 101 5.19 -0.44 13.25
N LEU A 102 4.03 -0.42 13.91
CA LEU A 102 3.43 -1.58 14.57
C LEU A 102 3.04 -2.67 13.58
N VAL A 103 2.51 -2.32 12.41
CA VAL A 103 2.20 -3.32 11.37
C VAL A 103 3.47 -3.99 10.86
N ILE A 104 4.57 -3.25 10.66
CA ILE A 104 5.86 -3.83 10.28
C ILE A 104 6.38 -4.75 11.39
N ALA A 105 6.36 -4.27 12.64
CA ALA A 105 6.83 -5.06 13.78
C ALA A 105 6.01 -6.33 13.97
N GLY A 106 4.68 -6.23 13.92
CA GLY A 106 3.75 -7.34 14.04
C GLY A 106 3.93 -8.37 12.93
N MET A 107 4.21 -7.93 11.69
CA MET A 107 4.55 -8.83 10.58
C MET A 107 5.81 -9.66 10.90
N TYR A 108 6.90 -9.03 11.35
CA TYR A 108 8.12 -9.77 11.71
C TYR A 108 7.94 -10.65 12.95
N ALA A 109 7.23 -10.17 13.97
CA ALA A 109 6.94 -10.94 15.17
C ALA A 109 6.11 -12.20 14.84
N GLN A 110 5.08 -12.06 14.00
CA GLN A 110 4.26 -13.18 13.54
C GLN A 110 5.07 -14.17 12.68
N ALA A 111 6.10 -13.70 11.97
CA ALA A 111 7.04 -14.56 11.25
C ALA A 111 8.08 -15.24 12.14
N GLY A 112 8.06 -14.99 13.46
CA GLY A 112 9.05 -15.50 14.41
C GLY A 112 10.40 -14.75 14.38
N GLU A 113 10.46 -13.61 13.69
CA GLU A 113 11.67 -12.83 13.44
C GLU A 113 11.74 -11.61 14.36
N PHE A 114 11.65 -11.83 15.68
CA PHE A 114 11.48 -10.74 16.64
C PHE A 114 12.66 -9.75 16.64
N ASP A 115 13.89 -10.21 16.38
CA ASP A 115 15.07 -9.33 16.22
C ASP A 115 14.86 -8.25 15.15
N ARG A 116 14.04 -8.54 14.13
CA ARG A 116 13.69 -7.61 13.06
C ARG A 116 12.48 -6.76 13.41
N ALA A 117 11.59 -7.22 14.28
CA ALA A 117 10.46 -6.45 14.79
C ALA A 117 10.92 -5.33 15.75
N GLU A 118 11.84 -5.67 16.63
CA GLU A 118 12.38 -4.84 17.70
C GLU A 118 12.73 -3.39 17.31
N PRO A 119 13.50 -3.11 16.25
CA PRO A 119 13.82 -1.73 15.88
C PRO A 119 12.58 -0.91 15.49
N TYR A 120 11.53 -1.53 14.95
CA TYR A 120 10.28 -0.85 14.61
C TYR A 120 9.43 -0.59 15.86
N LEU A 121 9.40 -1.53 16.81
CA LEU A 121 8.76 -1.32 18.12
C LEU A 121 9.36 -0.12 18.85
N ARG A 122 10.69 -0.02 18.90
CA ARG A 122 11.36 1.13 19.53
C ARG A 122 11.04 2.45 18.85
N ARG A 123 10.94 2.45 17.52
CA ARG A 123 10.55 3.65 16.76
C ARG A 123 9.09 4.03 17.01
N ALA A 124 8.19 3.06 17.13
CA ALA A 124 6.77 3.30 17.41
C ALA A 124 6.54 3.96 18.78
N LEU A 125 7.44 3.73 19.74
CA LEU A 125 7.37 4.33 21.08
C LEU A 125 7.79 5.81 21.14
N VAL A 126 8.27 6.41 20.04
CA VAL A 126 8.79 7.81 20.06
C VAL A 126 7.70 8.82 20.37
N ASP A 127 6.51 8.65 19.81
CA ASP A 127 5.40 9.60 19.98
C ASP A 127 4.62 9.39 21.30
N GLU A 128 4.93 8.31 22.04
CA GLU A 128 4.30 7.93 23.32
C GLU A 128 2.76 7.92 23.30
N ASP A 129 2.16 7.67 22.13
CA ASP A 129 0.73 7.48 21.97
C ASP A 129 0.26 6.26 22.81
N PRO A 130 -0.72 6.41 23.71
CA PRO A 130 -1.12 5.34 24.62
C PRO A 130 -1.50 4.02 23.95
N ASP A 131 -2.25 4.09 22.85
CA ASP A 131 -2.68 2.88 22.14
C ASP A 131 -1.48 2.17 21.50
N THR A 132 -0.60 2.95 20.87
CA THR A 132 0.67 2.46 20.31
C THR A 132 1.54 1.82 21.38
N VAL A 133 1.69 2.45 22.54
CA VAL A 133 2.49 1.92 23.66
C VAL A 133 1.94 0.60 24.17
N VAL A 134 0.62 0.47 24.34
CA VAL A 134 0.00 -0.78 24.78
C VAL A 134 0.19 -1.89 23.75
N GLN A 135 0.04 -1.60 22.46
CA GLN A 135 0.27 -2.58 21.40
C GLN A 135 1.73 -3.03 21.34
N VAL A 136 2.68 -2.11 21.50
CA VAL A 136 4.11 -2.46 21.61
C VAL A 136 4.36 -3.36 22.82
N ALA A 137 3.80 -3.01 23.98
CA ALA A 137 3.92 -3.83 25.18
C ALA A 137 3.33 -5.23 25.00
N ALA A 138 2.17 -5.34 24.36
CA ALA A 138 1.54 -6.62 24.06
C ALA A 138 2.43 -7.49 23.16
N LEU A 139 3.11 -6.92 22.16
CA LEU A 139 4.05 -7.65 21.32
C LEU A 139 5.27 -8.17 22.11
N TYR A 140 5.83 -7.35 23.01
CA TYR A 140 6.90 -7.79 23.93
C TYR A 140 6.44 -8.93 24.85
N LEU A 141 5.27 -8.79 25.46
CA LEU A 141 4.70 -9.81 26.36
C LEU A 141 4.39 -11.12 25.62
N ALA A 142 3.85 -11.03 24.40
CA ALA A 142 3.59 -12.19 23.55
C ALA A 142 4.89 -12.95 23.26
N HIS A 143 5.95 -12.23 22.89
CA HIS A 143 7.29 -12.79 22.65
C HIS A 143 7.96 -13.36 23.91
N GLY A 144 7.55 -12.90 25.09
CA GLY A 144 8.07 -13.35 26.39
C GLY A 144 9.06 -12.39 27.04
N ASP A 145 9.32 -11.23 26.42
CA ASP A 145 10.13 -10.16 27.00
C ASP A 145 9.27 -9.33 27.97
N ARG A 146 8.99 -9.93 29.13
CA ARG A 146 8.13 -9.33 30.14
C ARG A 146 8.68 -7.99 30.64
N ALA A 147 10.00 -7.90 30.81
CA ALA A 147 10.64 -6.69 31.31
C ALA A 147 10.39 -5.49 30.40
N LYS A 148 10.59 -5.63 29.09
CA LYS A 148 10.31 -4.54 28.13
C LYS A 148 8.82 -4.23 28.02
N GLY A 149 7.96 -5.24 28.10
CA GLY A 149 6.51 -5.02 28.13
C GLY A 149 6.09 -4.16 29.32
N GLU A 150 6.58 -4.47 30.51
CA GLU A 150 6.33 -3.68 31.73
C GLU A 150 6.95 -2.29 31.66
N GLU A 151 8.17 -2.15 31.12
CA GLU A 151 8.82 -0.85 30.92
C GLU A 151 8.02 0.07 29.99
N ALA A 152 7.50 -0.46 28.89
CA ALA A 152 6.66 0.30 27.96
C ALA A 152 5.38 0.80 28.66
N LEU A 153 4.69 -0.08 29.40
CA LEU A 153 3.45 0.26 30.12
C LEU A 153 3.66 1.25 31.27
N ALA A 154 4.81 1.20 31.94
CA ALA A 154 5.10 2.10 33.06
C ALA A 154 5.05 3.58 32.65
N LYS A 155 5.39 3.90 31.40
CA LYS A 155 5.38 5.27 30.87
C LYS A 155 3.96 5.84 30.80
N ILE A 156 2.98 5.04 30.39
CA ILE A 156 1.59 5.49 30.24
C ILE A 156 0.83 5.47 31.57
N PHE A 157 1.06 4.47 32.43
CA PHE A 157 0.34 4.35 33.71
C PHE A 157 0.85 5.25 34.83
N SER A 158 1.95 5.97 34.61
CA SER A 158 2.32 7.09 35.48
C SER A 158 1.36 8.28 35.40
N ARG A 159 0.48 8.31 34.38
CA ARG A 159 -0.50 9.38 34.17
C ARG A 159 -1.82 9.06 34.91
N PRO A 160 -2.36 9.97 35.75
CA PRO A 160 -3.55 9.72 36.58
C PRO A 160 -4.85 9.43 35.81
N ASP A 161 -4.87 9.73 34.51
CA ASP A 161 -6.02 9.73 33.61
C ASP A 161 -6.02 8.54 32.64
N SER A 162 -5.30 7.47 32.96
CA SER A 162 -5.29 6.24 32.15
C SER A 162 -6.72 5.72 31.96
N ASP A 163 -7.17 5.65 30.70
CA ASP A 163 -8.53 5.23 30.40
C ASP A 163 -8.73 3.73 30.68
N PRO A 164 -9.96 3.28 31.03
CA PRO A 164 -10.23 1.87 31.30
C PRO A 164 -9.93 0.92 30.13
N GLU A 165 -10.02 1.39 28.89
CA GLU A 165 -9.78 0.56 27.69
C GLU A 165 -8.29 0.21 27.56
N THR A 166 -7.41 1.18 27.79
CA THR A 166 -5.96 1.04 27.84
C THR A 166 -5.55 0.02 28.92
N LEU A 167 -6.18 0.06 30.09
CA LEU A 167 -5.97 -0.94 31.15
C LEU A 167 -6.40 -2.34 30.72
N LEU A 168 -7.55 -2.48 30.06
CA LEU A 168 -8.04 -3.77 29.56
C LEU A 168 -7.15 -4.33 28.44
N LYS A 169 -6.68 -3.49 27.52
CA LYS A 169 -5.75 -3.89 26.46
C LYS A 169 -4.40 -4.34 27.04
N ALA A 170 -3.88 -3.63 28.05
CA ALA A 170 -2.66 -4.05 28.74
C ALA A 170 -2.86 -5.40 29.46
N ALA A 171 -4.00 -5.60 30.12
CA ALA A 171 -4.35 -6.88 30.73
C ALA A 171 -4.43 -8.02 29.69
N ALA A 172 -5.03 -7.76 28.51
CA ALA A 172 -5.05 -8.72 27.41
C ALA A 172 -3.62 -9.09 26.94
N GLY A 173 -2.73 -8.10 26.86
CA GLY A 173 -1.30 -8.32 26.57
C GLY A 173 -0.61 -9.26 27.58
N PHE A 174 -0.85 -9.07 28.88
CA PHE A 174 -0.29 -9.97 29.92
C PHE A 174 -0.84 -11.39 29.83
N LEU A 175 -2.11 -11.54 29.46
CA LEU A 175 -2.74 -12.84 29.26
C LEU A 175 -2.44 -13.44 27.89
N LYS A 176 -1.71 -12.72 27.03
CA LYS A 176 -1.47 -13.09 25.62
C LYS A 176 -2.76 -13.38 24.86
N VAL A 177 -3.83 -12.69 25.22
CA VAL A 177 -5.10 -12.72 24.49
C VAL A 177 -4.97 -11.68 23.39
N GLY A 178 -4.90 -12.13 22.14
CA GLY A 178 -4.88 -11.24 20.99
C GLY A 178 -6.20 -10.48 20.87
N ASN A 179 -6.11 -9.21 20.50
CA ASN A 179 -7.24 -8.48 19.89
C ASN A 179 -7.34 -8.84 18.40
#